data_AF-F4BZN1-F1
#
_entry.id   AF-F4BZN1-F1
#
_cell.length_a   1.000
_cell.length_b   1.000
_cell.length_c   1.000
_cell.angle_alpha   90.00
_cell.angle_beta   90.00
_cell.angle_gamma   90.00
#
_symmetry.space_group_name_H-M   'P 1'
#
loop_
_entity.id
_entity.type
_entity.pdbx_description
1 polymer ?
#
loop_
_entity_poly.entity_id
_entity_poly.type
_entity_poly.pdbx_seq_one_letter_code
_entity_poly.pdbx_strand_id
1 'polypeptide(L)'
;MHLEEYVTKIHLKLPPEEAKVQLLRCRIVAYGLIAEIGEKAYNKAFVDQIFAQAYRNLSESTGQDLRDPFSDPCASQYQLLDELRSYGRRDLSEPFLRFIRAEFKKAFVPTMRLLTDLCSSENKYSWEEVKLQLVEIMDHLGVDVTWEECEEKLEKYMKKIGGTIYIN
;
A
#
# COMPACT_ATOMS: atom_id res chain seq x y z
N MET A 1 4.85 -19.40 7.14
CA MET A 1 6.32 -19.39 6.94
C MET A 1 6.75 -18.78 5.60
N HIS A 2 6.07 -19.02 4.47
CA HIS A 2 6.49 -18.48 3.17
C HIS A 2 6.36 -16.95 2.99
N LEU A 3 5.34 -16.31 3.56
CA LEU A 3 5.13 -14.85 3.40
C LEU A 3 6.20 -14.03 4.13
N GLU A 4 6.48 -14.38 5.38
CA GLU A 4 7.48 -13.70 6.22
C GLU A 4 8.88 -13.80 5.59
N GLU A 5 9.28 -14.98 5.13
CA GLU A 5 10.56 -15.17 4.45
C GLU A 5 10.64 -14.39 3.13
N TYR A 6 9.54 -14.34 2.36
CA TYR A 6 9.48 -13.57 1.13
C TYR A 6 9.60 -12.06 1.39
N VAL A 7 8.81 -11.54 2.34
CA VAL A 7 8.73 -10.11 2.67
C VAL A 7 10.03 -9.59 3.25
N THR A 8 10.64 -10.33 4.19
CA THR A 8 11.90 -9.91 4.82
C THR A 8 13.09 -9.88 3.87
N LYS A 9 13.07 -10.70 2.81
CA LYS A 9 14.13 -10.79 1.78
C LYS A 9 13.78 -10.06 0.48
N ILE A 10 12.70 -9.27 0.43
CA ILE A 10 12.24 -8.65 -0.82
C ILE A 10 13.26 -7.70 -1.44
N HIS A 11 14.01 -7.00 -0.58
CA HIS A 11 15.09 -6.07 -0.96
C HIS A 11 16.24 -6.75 -1.72
N LEU A 12 16.38 -8.07 -1.60
CA LEU A 12 17.38 -8.85 -2.34
C LEU A 12 16.90 -9.30 -3.72
N LYS A 13 15.60 -9.13 -4.03
CA LYS A 13 14.94 -9.72 -5.20
C LYS A 13 14.43 -8.70 -6.21
N LEU A 14 14.22 -7.46 -5.78
CA LEU A 14 13.60 -6.41 -6.59
C LEU A 14 14.39 -5.11 -6.49
N PRO A 15 14.36 -4.26 -7.53
CA PRO A 15 14.78 -2.87 -7.43
C PRO A 15 14.06 -2.15 -6.28
N PRO A 16 14.69 -1.16 -5.62
CA PRO A 16 14.13 -0.51 -4.44
C PRO A 16 12.70 0.06 -4.62
N GLU A 17 12.46 0.74 -5.75
CA GLU A 17 11.15 1.32 -6.05
C GLU A 17 10.07 0.23 -6.18
N GLU A 18 10.38 -0.88 -6.86
CA GLU A 18 9.46 -2.01 -7.00
C GLU A 18 9.26 -2.77 -5.68
N ALA A 19 10.33 -2.93 -4.90
CA ALA A 19 10.28 -3.57 -3.59
C ALA A 19 9.32 -2.82 -2.66
N LYS A 20 9.39 -1.49 -2.63
CA LYS A 20 8.50 -0.63 -1.83
C LYS A 20 7.02 -0.85 -2.20
N VAL A 21 6.70 -0.87 -3.48
CA VAL A 21 5.32 -1.09 -3.96
C VAL A 21 4.85 -2.52 -3.68
N GLN A 22 5.73 -3.51 -3.84
CA GLN A 22 5.40 -4.90 -3.49
C GLN A 22 5.20 -5.07 -1.98
N LEU A 23 5.90 -4.33 -1.12
CA LEU A 23 5.64 -4.33 0.32
C LEU A 23 4.22 -3.84 0.63
N LEU A 24 3.76 -2.76 -0.02
CA LEU A 24 2.37 -2.30 0.11
C LEU A 24 1.39 -3.41 -0.28
N ARG A 25 1.56 -3.97 -1.47
CA ARG A 25 0.72 -5.05 -2.01
C ARG A 25 0.69 -6.28 -1.10
N CYS A 26 1.86 -6.72 -0.64
CA CYS A 26 1.98 -7.89 0.22
C CYS A 26 1.30 -7.65 1.57
N ARG A 27 1.34 -6.43 2.11
CA ARG A 27 0.63 -6.09 3.36
C ARG A 27 -0.88 -6.18 3.19
N ILE A 28 -1.43 -5.67 2.09
CA ILE A 28 -2.85 -5.81 1.76
C ILE A 28 -3.26 -7.29 1.70
N VAL A 29 -2.44 -8.11 1.05
CA VAL A 29 -2.68 -9.57 1.02
C VAL A 29 -2.59 -10.17 2.42
N ALA A 30 -1.59 -9.80 3.22
CA ALA A 30 -1.39 -10.31 4.58
C ALA A 30 -2.61 -10.02 5.47
N TYR A 31 -3.12 -8.79 5.45
CA TYR A 31 -4.34 -8.41 6.15
C TYR A 31 -5.55 -9.22 5.71
N GLY A 32 -5.71 -9.44 4.40
CA GLY A 32 -6.74 -10.33 3.89
C GLY A 32 -6.59 -11.76 4.40
N LEU A 33 -5.38 -12.32 4.43
CA LEU A 33 -5.12 -13.69 4.87
C LEU A 33 -5.41 -13.86 6.37
N ILE A 34 -4.95 -12.95 7.22
CA ILE A 34 -5.20 -13.08 8.66
C ILE A 34 -6.69 -12.95 9.00
N ALA A 35 -7.44 -12.13 8.24
CA ALA A 35 -8.88 -12.00 8.39
C ALA A 35 -9.63 -13.29 7.97
N GLU A 36 -9.08 -14.05 7.01
CA GLU A 36 -9.60 -15.37 6.63
C GLU A 36 -9.27 -16.46 7.62
N ILE A 37 -8.04 -16.45 8.17
CA ILE A 37 -7.58 -17.47 9.13
C ILE A 37 -8.36 -17.35 10.45
N GLY A 38 -8.58 -16.13 10.94
CA GLY A 38 -9.37 -15.87 12.15
C GLY A 38 -8.73 -16.36 13.47
N GLU A 39 -7.46 -16.74 13.46
CA GLU A 39 -6.72 -17.16 14.65
C GLU A 39 -6.11 -15.95 15.38
N LYS A 40 -6.26 -15.89 16.71
CA LYS A 40 -5.79 -14.75 17.53
C LYS A 40 -4.29 -14.46 17.42
N ALA A 41 -3.48 -15.49 17.15
CA ALA A 41 -2.04 -15.35 16.99
C ALA A 41 -1.66 -14.52 15.74
N TYR A 42 -2.51 -14.53 14.71
CA TYR A 42 -2.32 -13.79 13.48
C TYR A 42 -3.24 -12.58 13.46
N ASN A 43 -2.73 -11.45 13.97
CA ASN A 43 -3.48 -10.20 14.07
C ASN A 43 -2.75 -9.06 13.34
N LYS A 44 -3.36 -7.88 13.34
CA LYS A 44 -2.80 -6.68 12.70
C LYS A 44 -1.38 -6.37 13.20
N ALA A 45 -1.14 -6.43 14.51
CA ALA A 45 0.16 -6.11 15.09
C ALA A 45 1.27 -7.07 14.62
N PHE A 46 0.96 -8.35 14.49
CA PHE A 46 1.88 -9.35 13.91
C PHE A 46 2.29 -8.97 12.48
N VAL A 47 1.30 -8.64 11.63
CA VAL A 47 1.58 -8.20 10.25
C VAL A 47 2.41 -6.91 10.26
N ASP A 48 2.01 -5.91 11.03
CA ASP A 48 2.72 -4.63 11.10
C ASP A 48 4.18 -4.78 11.51
N GLN A 49 4.48 -5.65 12.46
CA GLN A 49 5.85 -5.90 12.90
C GLN A 49 6.73 -6.47 11.77
N ILE A 50 6.21 -7.43 11.00
CA ILE A 50 6.95 -8.06 9.89
C ILE A 50 7.26 -7.01 8.83
N PHE A 51 6.28 -6.20 8.44
CA PHE A 51 6.46 -5.20 7.39
C PHE A 51 7.33 -4.04 7.85
N ALA A 52 7.22 -3.59 9.11
CA ALA A 52 8.13 -2.59 9.67
C ALA A 52 9.60 -3.06 9.60
N GLN A 53 9.86 -4.34 9.89
CA GLN A 53 11.21 -4.90 9.71
C GLN A 53 11.63 -4.94 8.25
N ALA A 54 10.74 -5.29 7.33
CA ALA A 54 11.07 -5.34 5.91
C ALA A 54 11.39 -3.96 5.32
N TYR A 55 10.67 -2.91 5.74
CA TYR A 55 10.99 -1.52 5.40
C TYR A 55 12.36 -1.11 5.96
N ARG A 56 12.68 -1.45 7.22
CA ARG A 56 14.03 -1.21 7.78
C ARG A 56 15.12 -1.88 6.97
N ASN A 57 14.97 -3.16 6.63
CA ASN A 57 15.94 -3.89 5.81
C ASN A 57 16.13 -3.22 4.44
N LEU A 58 15.04 -2.78 3.81
CA LEU A 58 15.09 -2.08 2.52
C LEU A 58 15.83 -0.73 2.64
N SER A 59 15.55 0.04 3.68
CA SER A 59 16.26 1.29 3.98
C SER A 59 17.76 1.07 4.16
N GLU A 60 18.16 0.08 4.96
CA GLU A 60 19.55 -0.27 5.20
C GLU A 60 20.26 -0.69 3.91
N SER A 61 19.60 -1.49 3.07
CA SER A 61 20.19 -1.97 1.81
C SER A 61 20.40 -0.89 0.76
N THR A 62 19.64 0.21 0.83
CA THR A 62 19.66 1.30 -0.16
C THR A 62 20.36 2.56 0.35
N GLY A 63 20.58 2.67 1.67
CA GLY A 63 21.07 3.89 2.31
C GLY A 63 20.05 5.03 2.32
N GLN A 64 18.78 4.76 2.02
CA GLN A 64 17.69 5.74 1.99
C GLN A 64 16.72 5.50 3.16
N ASP A 65 16.15 6.56 3.74
CA ASP A 65 15.09 6.43 4.76
C ASP A 65 13.75 6.07 4.09
N LEU A 66 13.48 4.77 3.94
CA LEU A 66 12.23 4.23 3.41
C LEU A 66 11.32 3.82 4.56
N ARG A 67 10.68 4.83 5.17
CA ARG A 67 9.77 4.61 6.30
C ARG A 67 8.58 3.74 5.91
N ASP A 68 8.15 2.93 6.87
CA ASP A 68 6.91 2.16 6.77
C ASP A 68 5.70 3.12 6.74
N PRO A 69 4.89 3.13 5.66
CA PRO A 69 3.74 4.02 5.54
C PRO A 69 2.68 3.89 6.64
N PHE A 70 2.63 2.73 7.31
CA PHE A 70 1.66 2.48 8.38
C PHE A 70 2.15 2.94 9.76
N SER A 71 3.42 3.34 9.88
CA SER A 71 3.98 3.91 11.12
C SER A 71 3.49 5.34 11.40
N ASP A 72 3.21 6.10 10.35
CA ASP A 72 2.55 7.41 10.39
C ASP A 72 1.57 7.52 9.21
N PRO A 73 0.34 6.99 9.35
CA PRO A 73 -0.64 7.00 8.27
C PRO A 73 -1.01 8.41 7.81
N CYS A 74 -0.98 9.37 8.73
CA CYS A 74 -1.35 10.76 8.45
C CYS A 74 -0.32 11.46 7.58
N ALA A 75 0.98 11.30 7.82
CA ALA A 75 1.99 11.86 6.93
C ALA A 75 2.08 11.06 5.61
N SER A 76 1.98 9.73 5.71
CA SER A 76 2.24 8.83 4.58
C SER A 76 1.20 8.94 3.47
N GLN A 77 -0.05 9.31 3.78
CA GLN A 77 -1.05 9.57 2.72
C GLN A 77 -0.61 10.70 1.78
N TYR A 78 -0.06 11.80 2.31
CA TYR A 78 0.40 12.92 1.48
C TYR A 78 1.64 12.52 0.68
N GLN A 79 2.60 11.87 1.34
CA GLN A 79 3.84 11.44 0.72
C GLN A 79 3.61 10.47 -0.44
N LEU A 80 2.73 9.49 -0.28
CA LEU A 80 2.39 8.53 -1.33
C LEU A 80 1.64 9.18 -2.49
N LEU A 81 0.72 10.11 -2.22
CA LEU A 81 0.03 10.85 -3.28
C LEU A 81 1.01 11.71 -4.09
N ASP A 82 1.93 12.40 -3.43
CA ASP A 82 2.94 13.22 -4.09
C ASP A 82 3.95 12.38 -4.89
N GLU A 83 4.35 11.23 -4.35
CA GLU A 83 5.19 10.26 -5.06
C GLU A 83 4.49 9.74 -6.32
N LEU A 84 3.22 9.32 -6.22
CA LEU A 84 2.45 8.85 -7.38
C LEU A 84 2.29 9.92 -8.45
N ARG A 85 2.03 11.17 -8.07
CA ARG A 85 2.00 12.30 -9.01
C ARG A 85 3.35 12.53 -9.69
N SER A 86 4.44 12.36 -8.95
CA SER A 86 5.78 12.58 -9.48
C SER A 86 6.10 11.63 -10.65
N TYR A 87 5.54 10.41 -10.63
CA TYR A 87 5.70 9.45 -11.73
C TYR A 87 5.10 9.94 -13.04
N GLY A 88 4.11 10.82 -12.98
CA GLY A 88 3.55 11.49 -14.16
C GLY A 88 4.54 12.35 -14.95
N ARG A 89 5.73 12.62 -14.40
CA ARG A 89 6.81 13.36 -15.06
C ARG A 89 7.85 12.43 -15.71
N ARG A 90 7.76 11.12 -15.50
CA ARG A 90 8.65 10.10 -16.08
C ARG A 90 8.12 9.63 -17.44
N ASP A 91 8.94 8.89 -18.18
CA ASP A 91 8.47 8.26 -19.41
C ASP A 91 7.52 7.10 -19.09
N LEU A 92 6.26 7.21 -19.54
CA LEU A 92 5.21 6.21 -19.32
C LEU A 92 5.55 4.85 -19.96
N SER A 93 6.48 4.81 -20.92
CA SER A 93 6.94 3.59 -21.56
C SER A 93 7.86 2.75 -20.66
N GLU A 94 8.43 3.34 -19.60
CA GLU A 94 9.36 2.68 -18.69
C GLU A 94 8.74 1.42 -18.06
N PRO A 95 9.52 0.32 -17.90
CA PRO A 95 9.03 -0.90 -17.26
C PRO A 95 8.45 -0.67 -15.86
N PHE A 96 9.08 0.21 -15.09
CA PHE A 96 8.61 0.56 -13.75
C PHE A 96 7.21 1.21 -13.79
N LEU A 97 6.93 2.09 -14.75
CA LEU A 97 5.61 2.72 -14.85
C LEU A 97 4.52 1.74 -15.30
N ARG A 98 4.87 0.76 -16.13
CA ARG A 98 3.94 -0.36 -16.43
C ARG A 98 3.63 -1.15 -15.17
N PHE A 99 4.64 -1.41 -14.35
CA PHE A 99 4.49 -2.08 -13.07
C PHE A 99 3.60 -1.28 -12.09
N ILE A 100 3.82 0.04 -11.96
CA ILE A 100 2.98 0.93 -11.14
C ILE A 100 1.52 0.86 -11.55
N ARG A 101 1.23 0.98 -12.85
CA ARG A 101 -0.13 0.87 -13.40
C ARG A 101 -0.77 -0.48 -13.07
N ALA A 102 -0.04 -1.57 -13.26
CA ALA A 102 -0.52 -2.93 -13.00
C ALA A 102 -0.83 -3.21 -11.52
N GLU A 103 -0.13 -2.51 -10.60
CA GLU A 103 -0.33 -2.64 -9.15
C GLU A 103 -1.29 -1.61 -8.57
N PHE A 104 -1.77 -0.64 -9.34
CA PHE A 104 -2.61 0.46 -8.84
C PHE A 104 -3.85 0.01 -8.09
N LYS A 105 -4.66 -0.84 -8.72
CA LYS A 105 -5.86 -1.47 -8.13
C LYS A 105 -5.55 -2.47 -7.00
N LYS A 106 -4.32 -2.96 -6.88
CA LYS A 106 -3.93 -4.03 -5.94
C LYS A 106 -3.23 -3.53 -4.70
N ALA A 107 -2.47 -2.44 -4.83
CA ALA A 107 -1.62 -1.87 -3.79
C ALA A 107 -2.11 -0.47 -3.43
N PHE A 108 -2.05 0.49 -4.34
CA PHE A 108 -2.23 1.90 -4.02
C PHE A 108 -3.64 2.22 -3.52
N VAL A 109 -4.70 1.83 -4.23
CA VAL A 109 -6.09 2.12 -3.81
C VAL A 109 -6.40 1.58 -2.40
N PRO A 110 -6.21 0.28 -2.10
CA PRO A 110 -6.47 -0.24 -0.75
C PRO A 110 -5.50 0.29 0.31
N THR A 111 -4.22 0.54 -0.02
CA THR A 111 -3.29 1.19 0.91
C THR A 111 -3.78 2.57 1.28
N MET A 112 -4.11 3.41 0.30
CA MET A 112 -4.57 4.77 0.56
C MET A 112 -5.83 4.79 1.41
N ARG A 113 -6.80 3.90 1.12
CA ARG A 113 -8.00 3.78 1.95
C ARG A 113 -7.67 3.48 3.41
N LEU A 114 -6.79 2.51 3.64
CA LEU A 114 -6.38 2.12 4.99
C LEU A 114 -5.66 3.26 5.71
N LEU A 115 -4.75 3.97 5.04
CA LEU A 115 -4.03 5.08 5.66
C LEU A 115 -4.99 6.22 6.04
N THR A 116 -5.96 6.53 5.18
CA THR A 116 -7.01 7.52 5.47
C THR A 116 -7.87 7.12 6.67
N ASP A 117 -8.27 5.85 6.76
CA ASP A 117 -9.09 5.37 7.87
C ASP A 117 -8.30 5.32 9.19
N LEU A 118 -7.00 4.94 9.13
CA LEU A 118 -6.12 4.82 10.30
C LEU A 118 -5.55 6.17 10.78
N CYS A 119 -5.56 7.20 9.93
CA CYS A 119 -5.13 8.53 10.35
C CYS A 119 -6.14 9.15 11.32
N SER A 120 -5.67 9.59 12.49
CA SER A 120 -6.49 10.20 13.55
C SER A 120 -6.43 11.74 13.59
N SER A 121 -5.67 12.37 12.69
CA SER A 121 -5.55 13.83 12.61
C SER A 121 -6.87 14.48 12.20
N GLU A 122 -7.21 15.61 12.83
CA GLU A 122 -8.36 16.44 12.44
C GLU A 122 -8.18 17.12 11.07
N ASN A 123 -6.92 17.33 10.65
CA ASN A 123 -6.57 17.97 9.38
C ASN A 123 -6.26 16.95 8.27
N LYS A 124 -6.75 15.71 8.40
CA LYS A 124 -6.50 14.66 7.40
C LYS A 124 -7.36 14.85 6.16
N TYR A 125 -6.91 14.34 5.01
CA TYR A 125 -7.80 14.15 3.89
C TYR A 125 -8.92 13.18 4.25
N SER A 126 -10.14 13.51 3.83
CA SER A 126 -11.25 12.58 3.70
C SER A 126 -10.97 11.55 2.61
N TRP A 127 -11.68 10.42 2.65
CA TRP A 127 -11.54 9.40 1.61
C TRP A 127 -11.97 9.94 0.23
N GLU A 128 -12.97 10.82 0.20
CA GLU A 128 -13.47 11.49 -0.99
C GLU A 128 -12.39 12.38 -1.62
N GLU A 129 -11.65 13.14 -0.82
CA GLU A 129 -10.53 13.95 -1.30
C GLU A 129 -9.38 13.08 -1.82
N VAL A 130 -9.08 11.95 -1.16
CA VAL A 130 -8.07 11.00 -1.64
C VAL A 130 -8.52 10.35 -2.95
N LYS A 131 -9.79 9.96 -3.06
CA LYS A 131 -10.40 9.40 -4.27
C LYS A 131 -10.24 10.34 -5.46
N LEU A 132 -10.59 11.62 -5.31
CA LEU A 132 -10.44 12.61 -6.40
C LEU A 132 -9.00 12.65 -6.90
N GLN A 133 -8.04 12.72 -5.98
CA GLN A 133 -6.62 12.75 -6.33
C GLN A 133 -6.16 11.44 -7.00
N LEU A 134 -6.64 10.28 -6.56
CA LEU A 134 -6.31 8.99 -7.17
C LEU A 134 -6.89 8.86 -8.58
N VAL A 135 -8.10 9.35 -8.83
CA VAL A 135 -8.70 9.37 -10.17
C VAL A 135 -7.87 10.22 -11.13
N GLU A 136 -7.46 11.41 -10.71
CA GLU A 136 -6.57 12.28 -11.49
C GLU A 136 -5.22 11.60 -11.79
N ILE A 137 -4.62 10.95 -10.80
CA ILE A 137 -3.37 10.20 -10.96
C ILE A 137 -3.55 9.02 -11.92
N MET A 138 -4.68 8.29 -11.84
CA MET A 138 -4.96 7.16 -12.73
C MET A 138 -5.04 7.60 -14.19
N ASP A 139 -5.73 8.70 -14.46
CA ASP A 139 -5.82 9.30 -15.80
C ASP A 139 -4.44 9.72 -16.30
N HIS A 140 -3.70 10.47 -15.49
CA HIS A 140 -2.39 10.99 -15.86
C HIS A 140 -1.34 9.89 -16.09
N LEU A 141 -1.41 8.80 -15.33
CA LEU A 141 -0.51 7.64 -15.51
C LEU A 141 -0.98 6.69 -16.61
N GLY A 142 -2.20 6.82 -17.13
CA GLY A 142 -2.78 5.88 -18.08
C GLY A 142 -2.98 4.48 -17.50
N VAL A 143 -3.61 4.40 -16.31
CA VAL A 143 -3.93 3.14 -15.63
C VAL A 143 -5.06 2.41 -16.37
N ASP A 144 -4.82 1.17 -16.76
CA ASP A 144 -5.71 0.37 -17.64
C ASP A 144 -6.97 -0.21 -16.94
N VAL A 145 -7.41 0.35 -15.81
CA VAL A 145 -8.61 -0.09 -15.09
C VAL A 145 -9.48 1.09 -14.73
N THR A 146 -10.80 0.88 -14.69
CA THR A 146 -11.72 1.96 -14.31
C THR A 146 -11.74 2.17 -12.80
N TRP A 147 -12.20 3.35 -12.38
CA TRP A 147 -12.37 3.64 -10.95
C TRP A 147 -13.42 2.74 -10.31
N GLU A 148 -14.50 2.42 -11.02
CA GLU A 148 -15.57 1.52 -10.56
C GLU A 148 -15.02 0.13 -10.24
N GLU A 149 -14.14 -0.42 -11.10
CA GLU A 149 -13.48 -1.70 -10.83
C GLU A 149 -12.59 -1.65 -9.57
N CYS A 150 -11.94 -0.50 -9.33
CA CYS A 150 -11.16 -0.26 -8.12
C CYS A 150 -12.06 -0.23 -6.88
N GLU A 151 -13.19 0.46 -6.94
CA GLU A 151 -14.17 0.55 -5.85
C GLU A 151 -14.78 -0.80 -5.52
N GLU A 152 -15.28 -1.55 -6.50
CA GLU A 152 -15.88 -2.87 -6.26
C GLU A 152 -14.90 -3.82 -5.55
N LYS A 153 -13.62 -3.76 -5.95
CA LYS A 153 -12.58 -4.57 -5.33
C LYS A 153 -12.27 -4.08 -3.92
N LEU A 154 -12.17 -2.76 -3.74
CA LEU A 154 -11.92 -2.13 -2.45
C LEU A 154 -13.02 -2.49 -1.46
N GLU A 155 -14.29 -2.35 -1.82
CA GLU A 155 -15.43 -2.67 -0.95
C GLU A 155 -15.39 -4.13 -0.47
N LYS A 156 -15.16 -5.07 -1.39
CA LYS A 156 -14.99 -6.50 -1.05
C LYS A 156 -13.84 -6.70 -0.07
N TYR A 157 -12.71 -6.01 -0.29
CA TYR A 157 -11.56 -6.06 0.60
C TYR A 157 -11.88 -5.47 1.99
N MET A 158 -12.44 -4.27 2.06
CA MET A 158 -12.76 -3.59 3.33
C MET A 158 -13.76 -4.40 4.16
N LYS A 159 -14.78 -4.99 3.53
CA LYS A 159 -15.73 -5.89 4.19
C LYS A 159 -15.03 -7.11 4.80
N LYS A 160 -14.05 -7.66 4.09
CA LYS A 160 -13.28 -8.82 4.53
C LYS A 160 -12.42 -8.50 5.75
N ILE A 161 -11.71 -7.37 5.74
CA ILE A 161 -10.71 -7.06 6.78
C ILE A 161 -11.27 -6.23 7.96
N GLY A 162 -12.51 -5.73 7.85
CA GLY A 162 -13.11 -4.79 8.80
C GLY A 162 -13.04 -5.26 10.25
N GLY A 163 -13.45 -6.51 10.50
CA GLY A 163 -13.39 -7.15 11.81
C GLY A 163 -12.00 -7.66 12.22
N THR A 164 -10.92 -7.24 11.58
CA THR A 164 -9.56 -7.65 11.96
C THR A 164 -8.64 -6.46 12.10
N ILE A 165 -8.85 -5.43 11.28
CA ILE A 165 -7.99 -4.24 11.25
C ILE A 165 -8.51 -3.13 12.18
N TYR A 166 -9.83 -3.05 12.40
CA TYR A 166 -10.45 -1.99 13.21
C TYR A 166 -10.97 -2.49 14.57
N ILE A 167 -10.59 -3.70 14.98
CA ILE A 167 -10.89 -4.17 16.34
C ILE A 167 -9.82 -3.62 17.28
N ASN A 168 -10.27 -2.76 18.21
CA ASN A 168 -9.52 -2.33 19.39
C ASN A 168 -9.46 -3.45 20.42
#